data_AF-A0A2V6WPZ6-F1
#
_entry.id   AF-A0A2V6WPZ6-F1
#
_cell.length_a   1.000
_cell.length_b   1.000
_cell.length_c   1.000
_cell.angle_alpha   90.00
_cell.angle_beta   90.00
_cell.angle_gamma   90.00
#
_symmetry.space_group_name_H-M   'P 1'
#
loop_
_entity.id
_entity.type
_entity.pdbx_description
1 polymer ?
#
loop_
_entity_poly.entity_id
_entity_poly.type
_entity_poly.pdbx_seq_one_letter_code
_entity_poly.pdbx_strand_id
1 'polypeptide(L)'
;MVGVHLGAAFGPAKVWVRERIVEFCRLGPLLGVIPVLLGAPSDEPAAAAVVQETSTVSLVGRDSPDLLLAVLAEMAVLVSGDTGVAHLAAALGTPVVTLFGPTDPALSAPLGRVAVVRH
;
A
#
# COMPACT_ATOMS: atom_id res chain seq x y z
N MET A 1 -5.49 11.55 0.04
CA MET A 1 -5.81 10.13 0.31
C MET A 1 -4.54 9.40 0.72
N VAL A 2 -4.64 8.30 1.46
CA VAL A 2 -3.49 7.45 1.81
C VAL A 2 -3.67 6.09 1.16
N GLY A 3 -2.77 5.71 0.26
CA GLY A 3 -2.80 4.40 -0.37
C GLY A 3 -2.27 3.31 0.56
N VAL A 4 -2.89 2.13 0.54
CA VAL A 4 -2.40 0.93 1.23
C VAL A 4 -2.35 -0.21 0.21
N HIS A 5 -1.14 -0.63 -0.18
CA HIS A 5 -0.98 -1.71 -1.15
C HIS A 5 -0.94 -3.08 -0.44
N LEU A 6 -1.83 -4.00 -0.83
CA LEU A 6 -2.05 -5.27 -0.15
C LEU A 6 -1.12 -6.39 -0.61
N GLY A 7 -0.72 -6.39 -1.89
CA GLY A 7 0.00 -7.51 -2.50
C GLY A 7 1.52 -7.40 -2.40
N ALA A 8 2.20 -8.52 -2.69
CA ALA A 8 3.63 -8.55 -3.00
C ALA A 8 3.93 -9.70 -3.98
N ALA A 9 4.66 -9.41 -5.07
CA ALA A 9 4.95 -10.40 -6.11
C ALA A 9 5.91 -11.52 -5.64
N PHE A 10 6.72 -11.27 -4.62
CA PHE A 10 7.79 -12.18 -4.16
C PHE A 10 7.45 -12.89 -2.84
N GLY A 11 6.19 -13.28 -2.68
CA GLY A 11 5.73 -14.15 -1.60
C GLY A 11 5.14 -13.42 -0.39
N PRO A 12 4.41 -14.17 0.46
CA PRO A 12 3.58 -13.61 1.52
C PRO A 12 4.37 -12.95 2.66
N ALA A 13 5.66 -13.27 2.82
CA ALA A 13 6.50 -12.67 3.86
C ALA A 13 6.76 -11.17 3.67
N LYS A 14 6.45 -10.61 2.48
CA LYS A 14 6.51 -9.18 2.18
C LYS A 14 5.15 -8.48 2.31
N VAL A 15 4.09 -9.23 2.61
CA VAL A 15 2.74 -8.70 2.76
C VAL A 15 2.57 -8.23 4.20
N TRP A 16 2.05 -7.02 4.38
CA TRP A 16 1.75 -6.51 5.71
C TRP A 16 0.57 -7.29 6.32
N VAL A 17 0.68 -7.66 7.59
CA VAL A 17 -0.34 -8.48 8.24
C VAL A 17 -1.68 -7.73 8.30
N ARG A 18 -2.75 -8.47 7.99
CA ARG A 18 -4.11 -7.94 7.84
C ARG A 18 -4.59 -7.18 9.07
N GLU A 19 -4.27 -7.67 10.26
CA GLU A 19 -4.69 -7.06 11.53
C GLU A 19 -4.15 -5.62 11.65
N ARG A 20 -2.90 -5.40 11.20
CA ARG A 20 -2.28 -4.06 11.19
C ARG A 20 -2.84 -3.17 10.08
N ILE A 21 -3.17 -3.74 8.92
CA ILE A 21 -3.88 -3.01 7.86
C ILE A 21 -5.24 -2.53 8.36
N VAL A 22 -6.01 -3.40 9.02
CA VAL A 22 -7.31 -3.07 9.61
C VAL A 22 -7.15 -1.97 10.66
N GLU A 23 -6.20 -2.10 11.57
CA GLU A 23 -5.90 -1.07 12.59
C GLU A 23 -5.60 0.29 11.94
N PHE A 24 -4.69 0.31 10.96
CA PHE A 24 -4.35 1.52 10.22
C PHE A 24 -5.56 2.16 9.53
N CYS A 25 -6.36 1.34 8.86
CA CYS A 25 -7.57 1.77 8.17
C CYS A 25 -8.63 2.33 9.14
N ARG A 26 -8.75 1.81 10.37
CA ARG A 26 -9.63 2.36 11.41
C ARG A 26 -9.14 3.71 11.95
N LEU A 27 -7.83 3.87 12.10
CA LEU A 27 -7.24 5.11 12.60
C LEU A 27 -7.32 6.25 11.59
N GLY A 28 -7.26 5.94 10.29
CA GLY A 28 -7.23 6.95 9.23
C GLY A 28 -8.32 8.02 9.35
N PRO A 29 -9.62 7.66 9.36
CA PRO A 29 -10.70 8.63 9.49
C PRO A 29 -10.64 9.48 10.76
N LEU A 30 -10.17 8.91 11.88
CA LEU A 30 -9.99 9.64 13.15
C LEU A 30 -8.89 10.71 13.06
N LEU A 31 -7.96 10.55 12.13
CA LEU A 31 -6.88 11.48 11.83
C LEU A 31 -7.18 12.38 10.61
N GLY A 32 -8.41 12.33 10.09
CA GLY A 32 -8.82 13.12 8.92
C GLY A 32 -8.22 12.63 7.60
N VAL A 33 -7.76 11.38 7.53
CA VAL A 33 -7.26 10.77 6.28
C VAL A 33 -8.21 9.68 5.78
N ILE A 34 -8.25 9.49 4.46
CA ILE A 34 -9.05 8.46 3.80
C ILE A 34 -8.09 7.38 3.29
N PRO A 35 -8.05 6.19 3.92
CA PRO A 35 -7.31 5.05 3.40
C PRO A 35 -7.96 4.53 2.12
N VAL A 36 -7.14 4.09 1.17
CA VAL A 36 -7.59 3.46 -0.08
C VAL A 36 -6.76 2.21 -0.33
N LEU A 37 -7.44 1.07 -0.46
CA LEU A 37 -6.77 -0.20 -0.73
C LEU A 37 -6.43 -0.31 -2.21
N LEU A 38 -5.19 -0.68 -2.48
CA LEU A 38 -4.63 -0.95 -3.80
C LEU A 38 -4.08 -2.39 -3.84
N GLY A 39 -4.10 -3.01 -5.00
CA GLY A 39 -3.66 -4.40 -5.14
C GLY A 39 -4.14 -5.02 -6.44
N ALA A 40 -3.57 -6.17 -6.77
CA ALA A 40 -3.95 -6.93 -7.94
C ALA A 40 -5.35 -7.54 -7.76
N PRO A 41 -6.03 -7.98 -8.84
CA PRO A 41 -7.31 -8.68 -8.72
C PRO A 41 -7.28 -9.89 -7.77
N SER A 42 -6.13 -10.55 -7.60
CA SER A 42 -5.95 -11.65 -6.66
C SER A 42 -6.05 -11.24 -5.18
N ASP A 43 -5.90 -9.94 -4.87
CA ASP A 43 -5.95 -9.40 -3.52
C ASP A 43 -7.38 -9.06 -3.07
N GLU A 44 -8.39 -9.22 -3.94
CA GLU A 44 -9.81 -8.94 -3.64
C GLU A 44 -10.31 -9.63 -2.35
N PRO A 45 -10.00 -10.92 -2.06
CA PRO A 45 -10.41 -11.53 -0.80
C PRO A 45 -9.85 -10.83 0.44
N ALA A 46 -8.59 -10.36 0.38
CA ALA A 46 -7.96 -9.63 1.48
C ALA A 46 -8.57 -8.23 1.61
N ALA A 47 -8.83 -7.55 0.50
CA ALA A 47 -9.47 -6.25 0.47
C ALA A 47 -10.88 -6.32 1.07
N ALA A 48 -11.69 -7.30 0.68
CA ALA A 48 -13.04 -7.50 1.20
C ALA A 48 -13.05 -7.69 2.72
N ALA A 49 -12.11 -8.45 3.27
CA ALA A 49 -11.98 -8.65 4.71
C ALA A 49 -11.66 -7.32 5.44
N VAL A 50 -10.79 -6.47 4.88
CA VAL A 50 -10.49 -5.15 5.46
C VAL A 50 -11.71 -4.21 5.37
N VAL A 51 -12.41 -4.19 4.23
CA VAL A 51 -13.57 -3.33 3.99
C VAL A 51 -14.70 -3.64 4.97
N GLN A 52 -14.97 -4.93 5.23
CA GLN A 52 -15.97 -5.38 6.21
C GLN A 52 -15.71 -4.84 7.62
N GLU A 53 -14.45 -4.57 7.97
CA GLU A 53 -14.03 -4.19 9.32
C GLU A 53 -13.78 -2.68 9.53
N THR A 54 -13.71 -1.90 8.45
CA THR A 54 -13.17 -0.52 8.48
C THR A 54 -13.91 0.51 7.63
N SER A 55 -14.86 0.09 6.79
CA SER A 55 -15.53 0.98 5.80
C SER A 55 -14.57 1.68 4.83
N THR A 56 -13.38 1.10 4.61
CA THR A 56 -12.36 1.63 3.70
C THR A 56 -12.78 1.51 2.23
N VAL A 57 -12.32 2.43 1.38
CA VAL A 57 -12.51 2.34 -0.08
C VAL A 57 -11.48 1.37 -0.67
N SER A 58 -11.95 0.46 -1.53
CA SER A 58 -11.07 -0.45 -2.29
C SER A 58 -11.08 -0.12 -3.78
N LEU A 59 -9.89 0.05 -4.35
CA LEU A 59 -9.65 0.08 -5.80
C LEU A 59 -8.93 -1.20 -6.29
N VAL A 60 -8.75 -2.19 -5.42
CA VAL A 60 -8.11 -3.46 -5.75
C VAL A 60 -8.78 -4.09 -6.97
N GLY A 61 -7.98 -4.46 -7.96
CA GLY A 61 -8.46 -5.07 -9.21
C GLY A 61 -9.34 -4.19 -10.10
N ARG A 62 -9.53 -2.91 -9.74
CA ARG A 62 -10.32 -1.92 -10.50
C ARG A 62 -9.45 -0.88 -11.18
N ASP A 63 -8.15 -0.91 -10.94
CA ASP A 63 -7.14 -0.09 -11.59
C ASP A 63 -6.57 -0.76 -12.85
N SER A 64 -6.45 0.03 -13.91
CA SER A 64 -5.56 -0.30 -15.03
C SER A 64 -4.16 0.21 -14.73
N PRO A 65 -3.10 -0.26 -15.42
CA PRO A 65 -1.75 0.29 -15.24
C PRO A 65 -1.70 1.82 -15.37
N ASP A 66 -2.40 2.39 -16.35
CA ASP A 66 -2.46 3.85 -16.54
C ASP A 66 -3.23 4.55 -15.41
N LEU A 67 -4.34 3.96 -14.95
CA LEU A 67 -5.13 4.52 -13.85
C LEU A 67 -4.33 4.47 -12.54
N LEU A 68 -3.57 3.40 -12.31
CA LEU A 68 -2.74 3.25 -11.12
C LEU A 68 -1.72 4.39 -11.02
N LEU A 69 -1.04 4.75 -12.12
CA LEU A 69 -0.08 5.87 -12.10
C LEU A 69 -0.74 7.20 -11.71
N ALA A 70 -1.92 7.49 -12.28
CA ALA A 70 -2.67 8.70 -11.93
C ALA A 70 -3.13 8.68 -10.46
N VAL A 71 -3.62 7.53 -9.98
CA VAL A 71 -4.04 7.34 -8.59
C VAL A 71 -2.87 7.55 -7.64
N LEU A 72 -1.69 6.96 -7.93
CA LEU A 72 -0.49 7.09 -7.10
C LEU A 72 -0.01 8.54 -7.01
N ALA A 73 -0.01 9.28 -8.12
CA ALA A 73 0.43 10.68 -8.16
C ALA A 73 -0.42 11.62 -7.27
N GLU A 74 -1.69 11.27 -7.04
CA GLU A 74 -2.63 12.03 -6.21
C GLU A 74 -2.63 11.60 -4.72
N MET A 75 -1.89 10.55 -4.36
CA MET A 75 -1.79 10.11 -2.97
C MET A 75 -0.93 11.06 -2.15
N ALA A 76 -1.35 11.35 -0.92
CA ALA A 76 -0.54 12.09 0.04
C ALA A 76 0.65 11.23 0.51
N VAL A 77 0.43 9.92 0.61
CA VAL A 77 1.45 8.90 0.90
C VAL A 77 0.93 7.53 0.49
N LEU A 78 1.83 6.64 0.06
CA LEU A 78 1.58 5.22 -0.12
C LEU A 78 2.24 4.42 1.01
N VAL A 79 1.49 3.55 1.67
CA VAL A 79 2.00 2.51 2.56
C VAL A 79 2.01 1.19 1.79
N SER A 80 3.17 0.55 1.66
CA SER A 80 3.32 -0.68 0.89
C SER A 80 4.47 -1.52 1.43
N GLY A 81 4.45 -2.84 1.21
CA GLY A 81 5.67 -3.63 1.25
C GLY A 81 6.66 -3.21 0.15
N ASP A 82 7.83 -3.86 0.11
CA ASP A 82 8.78 -3.77 -1.02
C ASP A 82 8.18 -4.40 -2.29
N THR A 83 7.51 -3.57 -3.10
CA THR A 83 6.75 -3.97 -4.29
C THR A 83 7.03 -3.03 -5.46
N GLY A 84 6.81 -3.50 -6.69
CA GLY A 84 6.90 -2.64 -7.88
C GLY A 84 6.02 -1.39 -7.79
N VAL A 85 4.85 -1.47 -7.13
CA VAL A 85 3.96 -0.32 -6.91
C VAL A 85 4.60 0.72 -5.98
N ALA A 86 5.33 0.28 -4.94
CA ALA A 86 6.10 1.18 -4.09
C ALA A 86 7.20 1.92 -4.88
N HIS A 87 7.88 1.23 -5.79
CA HIS A 87 8.89 1.82 -6.68
C HIS A 87 8.27 2.82 -7.66
N LEU A 88 7.12 2.49 -8.27
CA LEU A 88 6.40 3.39 -9.17
C LEU A 88 5.94 4.67 -8.45
N ALA A 89 5.36 4.54 -7.25
CA ALA A 89 4.91 5.69 -6.47
C ALA A 89 6.08 6.62 -6.12
N ALA A 90 7.21 6.06 -5.67
CA ALA A 90 8.40 6.85 -5.35
C ALA A 90 8.95 7.58 -6.58
N ALA A 91 8.97 6.94 -7.74
CA ALA A 91 9.38 7.54 -9.01
C ALA A 91 8.46 8.69 -9.47
N LEU A 92 7.17 8.63 -9.14
CA LEU A 92 6.21 9.71 -9.38
C LEU A 92 6.31 10.86 -8.37
N GLY A 93 7.17 10.75 -7.36
CA GLY A 93 7.34 11.76 -6.30
C GLY A 93 6.36 11.64 -5.14
N THR A 94 5.45 10.66 -5.19
CA THR A 94 4.54 10.31 -4.10
C THR A 94 5.37 9.83 -2.90
N PRO A 95 5.17 10.39 -1.69
CA PRO A 95 5.82 9.86 -0.50
C PRO A 95 5.47 8.39 -0.28
N VAL A 96 6.45 7.57 0.08
CA VAL A 96 6.24 6.13 0.33
C VAL A 96 6.74 5.75 1.71
N VAL A 97 5.91 5.03 2.46
CA VAL A 97 6.32 4.28 3.65
C VAL A 97 6.44 2.81 3.23
N THR A 98 7.67 2.33 3.12
CA THR A 98 7.94 0.94 2.71
C THR A 98 8.16 0.05 3.92
N LEU A 99 7.33 -0.99 4.02
CA LEU A 99 7.34 -1.97 5.08
C LEU A 99 8.25 -3.15 4.68
N PHE A 100 9.35 -3.32 5.40
CA PHE A 100 10.32 -4.38 5.16
C PHE A 100 10.23 -5.47 6.23
N GLY A 101 9.93 -6.68 5.78
CA GLY A 101 10.04 -7.91 6.57
C GLY A 101 11.43 -8.55 6.40
N PRO A 102 11.56 -9.67 5.67
CA PRO A 102 12.80 -10.45 5.63
C PRO A 102 13.87 -9.89 4.66
N THR A 103 13.53 -8.95 3.79
CA THR A 103 14.45 -8.41 2.77
C THR A 103 15.28 -7.26 3.34
N ASP A 104 16.52 -7.13 2.88
CA ASP A 104 17.36 -5.99 3.24
C ASP A 104 16.96 -4.74 2.43
N PRO A 105 16.44 -3.67 3.07
CA PRO A 105 16.13 -2.41 2.40
C PRO A 105 17.33 -1.78 1.70
N ALA A 106 18.57 -2.07 2.10
CA ALA A 106 19.75 -1.56 1.40
C ALA A 106 19.85 -2.08 -0.06
N LEU A 107 19.15 -3.17 -0.38
CA LEU A 107 19.20 -3.80 -1.70
C LEU A 107 18.03 -3.40 -2.61
N SER A 108 16.85 -3.14 -2.03
CA SER A 108 15.61 -2.99 -2.83
C SER A 108 14.68 -1.88 -2.35
N ALA A 109 15.06 -1.03 -1.40
CA ALA A 109 14.21 0.11 -1.04
C ALA A 109 13.94 1.02 -2.26
N PRO A 110 12.70 1.52 -2.42
CA PRO A 110 12.40 2.52 -3.41
C PRO A 110 13.30 3.76 -3.25
N LEU A 111 13.62 4.39 -4.37
CA LEU A 111 14.41 5.62 -4.39
C LEU A 111 13.49 6.84 -4.43
N GLY A 112 13.82 7.88 -3.66
CA GLY A 112 13.06 9.14 -3.62
C GLY A 112 12.58 9.47 -2.21
N ARG A 113 11.34 9.97 -2.09
CA ARG A 113 10.74 10.38 -0.81
C ARG A 113 10.24 9.17 -0.03
N VAL A 114 11.16 8.41 0.54
CA VAL A 114 10.89 7.08 1.10
C VAL A 114 11.28 7.01 2.56
N ALA A 115 10.36 6.51 3.40
CA ALA A 115 10.62 6.12 4.77
C ALA A 115 10.55 4.59 4.87
N VAL A 116 11.59 3.98 5.43
CA VAL A 116 11.67 2.53 5.63
C VAL A 116 11.26 2.19 7.06
N VAL A 117 10.31 1.26 7.21
CA VAL A 117 9.89 0.71 8.50
C VAL A 117 10.13 -0.80 8.49
N ARG A 118 10.87 -1.31 9.47
CA ARG A 118 11.05 -2.74 9.69
C ARG A 118 10.01 -3.24 10.70
N HIS A 119 9.41 -4.41 10.47
CA HIS A 119 8.38 -4.99 11.35
C HIS A 119 8.63 -6.46 11.68
#